data_AF-A0A1W4XL81-F1
#
_entry.id   AF-A0A1W4XL81-F1
#
_cell.length_a   1.000
_cell.length_b   1.000
_cell.length_c   1.000
_cell.angle_alpha   90.00
_cell.angle_beta   90.00
_cell.angle_gamma   90.00
#
_symmetry.space_group_name_H-M   'P 1'
#
loop_
_entity.id
_entity.type
_entity.pdbx_description
1 polymer ?
#
loop_
_entity_poly.entity_id
_entity_poly.type
_entity_poly.pdbx_seq_one_letter_code
_entity_poly.pdbx_strand_id
1 'polypeptide(L)'
;MEKQRKCASLSEIIRHQPQASSRSRPSTGRRHGNFEKEFIRKREREYNHQQQWNGQVKYYEKCKNDSDHYECWTSPRYYETHSKVLDEYTKKKKKEDDLIKRREKLQKLLEEDERSYAIEMMVRTRDKYLSPRETKKCESPATSILREVNLGIQQLEEDRRRHEAEIKLYHQWRANNPIVRHHERLRTNDDVKLSWLDQQIEKRMEVEKAEEECRKILAERDRLIEEEKEREQKIKKEIEEKNRRLMEELQKQMEELKSKQQEAARLDSLEIEEMQRRMQLLELEDKQKGEVRKRMERETALFNVRQYRLKLKHKAQLIDENLQNDKRLIEEIKQSQIAERIEDERKRREIIQAMDELLKYTREQIELERKKQQYLSFVFDSEAKDLYEKQEEIWNAEEAARKQLLEDVLASVRAQIDEKIERNREHRKRILEEKDEIEESIRRFDEEIKRLKEEEDQKTKEWKKEMDMQIKQKTLKRKELKLLEQKRIQDELEATRKEEERLMREIAEIQKRPYNSRRSCRSNIFLR
;
A
#
# COMPACT_ATOMS: atom_id res chain seq x y z
N MET A 1 -4.65 13.06 55.23
CA MET A 1 -5.94 13.48 54.63
C MET A 1 -6.50 12.30 53.88
N GLU A 2 -7.59 11.76 54.42
CA GLU A 2 -8.23 10.50 54.09
C GLU A 2 -8.58 10.36 52.61
N LYS A 3 -8.54 9.13 52.08
CA LYS A 3 -9.66 8.60 51.29
C LYS A 3 -9.78 7.09 51.48
N GLN A 4 -11.00 6.73 51.82
CA GLN A 4 -11.48 5.50 52.42
C GLN A 4 -11.39 4.30 51.48
N ARG A 5 -10.95 3.16 52.01
CA ARG A 5 -11.21 1.83 51.45
C ARG A 5 -12.63 1.43 51.85
N LYS A 6 -13.52 1.20 50.86
CA LYS A 6 -14.80 0.52 51.08
C LYS A 6 -14.61 -0.96 50.77
N CYS A 7 -14.61 -1.76 51.82
CA CYS A 7 -14.95 -3.19 51.75
C CYS A 7 -16.46 -3.31 51.51
N ALA A 8 -16.86 -4.08 50.51
CA ALA A 8 -18.21 -4.60 50.39
C ALA A 8 -18.12 -6.10 50.18
N SER A 9 -18.40 -6.80 51.28
CA SER A 9 -18.85 -8.18 51.34
C SER A 9 -19.99 -8.43 50.36
N LEU A 10 -20.01 -9.58 49.69
CA LEU A 10 -21.23 -10.31 49.32
C LEU A 10 -20.86 -11.74 48.90
N SER A 11 -20.90 -12.63 49.88
CA SER A 11 -21.00 -14.08 49.72
C SER A 11 -22.33 -14.49 50.35
N GLU A 12 -23.28 -14.98 49.56
CA GLU A 12 -24.40 -15.86 49.95
C GLU A 12 -25.23 -16.15 48.68
N ILE A 13 -25.02 -17.29 48.03
CA ILE A 13 -25.78 -18.54 48.21
C ILE A 13 -27.29 -18.32 47.99
N ILE A 14 -27.72 -18.41 46.73
CA ILE A 14 -29.10 -18.77 46.39
C ILE A 14 -29.04 -20.11 45.66
N ARG A 15 -29.40 -21.19 46.36
CA ARG A 15 -29.74 -22.47 45.76
C ARG A 15 -31.12 -22.33 45.13
N HIS A 16 -31.19 -22.34 43.81
CA HIS A 16 -32.42 -22.64 43.09
C HIS A 16 -32.32 -24.07 42.57
N GLN A 17 -33.21 -24.93 43.08
CA GLN A 17 -33.50 -26.23 42.50
C GLN A 17 -34.17 -26.04 41.13
N PRO A 18 -33.75 -26.75 40.07
CA PRO A 18 -34.61 -27.01 38.94
C PRO A 18 -35.30 -28.37 39.15
N GLN A 19 -36.62 -28.33 39.14
CA GLN A 19 -37.49 -29.50 39.09
C GLN A 19 -37.27 -30.29 37.79
N ALA A 20 -37.47 -31.60 37.92
CA ALA A 20 -37.37 -32.59 36.87
C ALA A 20 -38.35 -32.29 35.72
N SER A 21 -37.82 -32.17 34.51
CA SER A 21 -38.60 -32.34 33.27
C SER A 21 -38.00 -33.48 32.44
N SER A 22 -38.90 -34.39 32.09
CA SER A 22 -38.85 -35.42 31.04
C SER A 22 -37.50 -35.70 30.34
N ARG A 23 -36.93 -36.87 30.67
CA ARG A 23 -35.88 -37.54 29.87
C ARG A 23 -36.42 -37.90 28.48
N SER A 24 -36.20 -37.02 27.51
CA SER A 24 -36.04 -37.45 26.11
C SER A 24 -34.60 -37.96 25.93
N ARG A 25 -34.44 -39.16 25.36
CA ARG A 25 -33.13 -39.77 25.09
C ARG A 25 -32.34 -38.86 24.13
N PRO A 26 -31.18 -38.30 24.52
CA PRO A 26 -30.35 -37.59 23.58
C PRO A 26 -29.60 -38.61 22.72
N SER A 27 -29.67 -38.44 21.40
CA SER A 27 -28.87 -39.20 20.45
C SER A 27 -27.40 -39.13 20.84
N THR A 28 -26.75 -40.30 20.88
CA THR A 28 -25.36 -40.51 21.29
C THR A 28 -24.34 -39.73 20.44
N GLY A 29 -24.74 -39.18 19.29
CA GLY A 29 -23.92 -38.29 18.45
C GLY A 29 -23.76 -36.85 18.96
N ARG A 30 -24.71 -36.29 19.74
CA ARG A 30 -24.60 -34.89 20.22
C ARG A 30 -23.64 -34.71 21.40
N ARG A 31 -23.46 -35.74 22.23
CA ARG A 31 -22.54 -35.67 23.38
C ARG A 31 -21.07 -35.68 22.93
N HIS A 32 -20.72 -36.50 21.93
CA HIS A 32 -19.36 -36.57 21.41
C HIS A 32 -18.90 -35.23 20.79
N GLY A 33 -19.77 -34.61 19.97
CA GLY A 33 -19.49 -33.28 19.42
C GLY A 33 -19.43 -32.16 20.48
N ASN A 34 -20.11 -32.30 21.61
CA ASN A 34 -19.99 -31.34 22.73
C ASN A 34 -18.69 -31.53 23.52
N PHE A 35 -18.25 -32.77 23.75
CA PHE A 35 -16.94 -33.06 24.36
C PHE A 35 -15.80 -32.58 23.47
N GLU A 36 -15.89 -32.80 22.16
CA GLU A 36 -14.89 -32.33 21.20
C GLU A 36 -14.82 -30.80 21.16
N LYS A 37 -15.98 -30.12 21.17
CA LYS A 37 -16.06 -28.65 21.30
C LYS A 37 -15.46 -28.14 22.60
N GLU A 38 -15.69 -28.82 23.73
CA GLU A 38 -15.07 -28.44 25.00
C GLU A 38 -13.57 -28.67 25.02
N PHE A 39 -13.09 -29.74 24.39
CA PHE A 39 -11.66 -30.02 24.25
C PHE A 39 -10.97 -28.99 23.36
N ILE A 40 -11.61 -28.59 22.26
CA ILE A 40 -11.15 -27.50 21.38
C ILE A 40 -11.11 -26.18 22.17
N ARG A 41 -12.18 -25.83 22.90
CA ARG A 41 -12.22 -24.62 23.74
C ARG A 41 -11.18 -24.63 24.86
N LYS A 42 -10.83 -25.80 25.40
CA LYS A 42 -9.77 -25.92 26.40
C LYS A 42 -8.40 -25.70 25.75
N ARG A 43 -8.15 -26.34 24.61
CA ARG A 43 -6.91 -26.16 23.82
C ARG A 43 -6.72 -24.71 23.37
N GLU A 44 -7.80 -24.05 22.95
CA GLU A 44 -7.78 -22.67 22.51
C GLU A 44 -7.52 -21.70 23.67
N ARG A 45 -8.09 -21.97 24.86
CA ARG A 45 -7.77 -21.22 26.08
C ARG A 45 -6.32 -21.41 26.52
N GLU A 46 -5.82 -22.64 26.49
CA GLU A 46 -4.43 -22.96 26.82
C GLU A 46 -3.46 -22.32 25.82
N TYR A 47 -3.79 -22.36 24.53
CA TYR A 47 -3.04 -21.70 23.47
C TYR A 47 -3.02 -20.18 23.65
N ASN A 48 -4.18 -19.55 23.87
CA ASN A 48 -4.27 -18.11 24.11
C ASN A 48 -3.52 -17.69 25.38
N HIS A 49 -3.60 -18.50 26.44
CA HIS A 49 -2.85 -18.28 27.67
C HIS A 49 -1.33 -18.39 27.43
N GLN A 50 -0.87 -19.40 26.68
CA GLN A 50 0.54 -19.52 26.30
C GLN A 50 1.01 -18.35 25.43
N GLN A 51 0.20 -17.88 24.47
CA GLN A 51 0.56 -16.73 23.64
C GLN A 51 0.69 -15.45 24.46
N GLN A 52 -0.24 -15.22 25.40
CA GLN A 52 -0.17 -14.10 26.33
C GLN A 52 1.07 -14.21 27.24
N TRP A 53 1.34 -15.40 27.77
CA TRP A 53 2.49 -15.64 28.64
C TRP A 53 3.82 -15.48 27.90
N ASN A 54 3.93 -15.99 26.68
CA ASN A 54 5.10 -15.81 25.82
C ASN A 54 5.31 -14.33 25.45
N GLY A 55 4.22 -13.58 25.22
CA GLY A 55 4.28 -12.13 25.02
C GLY A 55 4.83 -11.42 26.26
N GLN A 56 4.35 -11.80 27.45
CA GLN A 56 4.79 -11.22 28.72
C GLN A 56 6.24 -11.57 29.05
N VAL A 57 6.67 -12.81 28.81
CA VAL A 57 8.06 -13.26 28.98
C VAL A 57 8.98 -12.47 28.06
N LYS A 58 8.65 -12.36 26.76
CA LYS A 58 9.43 -11.56 25.80
C LYS A 58 9.52 -10.09 26.21
N TYR A 59 8.44 -9.53 26.76
CA TYR A 59 8.43 -8.17 27.27
C TYR A 59 9.42 -8.01 28.45
N TYR A 60 9.36 -8.89 29.45
CA TYR A 60 10.27 -8.84 30.58
C TYR A 60 11.73 -9.18 30.22
N GLU A 61 11.97 -10.07 29.26
CA GLU A 61 13.31 -10.33 28.71
C GLU A 61 13.88 -9.08 28.02
N LYS A 62 13.05 -8.37 27.25
CA LYS A 62 13.45 -7.10 26.65
C LYS A 62 13.78 -6.06 27.73
N CYS A 63 12.90 -5.88 28.72
CA CYS A 63 13.16 -4.97 29.83
C CYS A 63 14.42 -5.34 30.62
N LYS A 64 14.69 -6.63 30.80
CA LYS A 64 15.92 -7.11 31.43
C LYS A 64 17.15 -6.78 30.60
N ASN A 65 17.13 -7.03 29.29
CA ASN A 65 18.23 -6.68 28.40
C ASN A 65 18.49 -5.17 28.36
N ASP A 66 17.42 -4.38 28.35
CA ASP A 66 17.51 -2.91 28.38
C ASP A 66 18.08 -2.44 29.73
N SER A 67 17.68 -3.06 30.85
CA SER A 67 18.23 -2.82 32.19
C SER A 67 19.70 -3.22 32.29
N ASP A 68 20.08 -4.40 31.78
CA ASP A 68 21.46 -4.89 31.78
C ASP A 68 22.37 -3.98 30.93
N HIS A 69 21.85 -3.49 29.79
CA HIS A 69 22.57 -2.51 28.97
C HIS A 69 22.70 -1.15 29.66
N TYR A 70 21.65 -0.71 30.32
CA TYR A 70 21.68 0.50 31.11
C TYR A 70 22.66 0.39 32.28
N GLU A 71 22.67 -0.73 33.02
CA GLU A 71 23.67 -1.02 34.07
C GLU A 71 25.09 -1.07 33.51
N CYS A 72 25.29 -1.68 32.34
CA CYS A 72 26.60 -1.69 31.69
C CYS A 72 27.06 -0.27 31.30
N TRP A 73 26.17 0.59 30.81
CA TRP A 73 26.52 1.96 30.42
C TRP A 73 26.61 2.93 31.59
N THR A 74 25.91 2.66 32.68
CA THR A 74 25.94 3.50 33.90
C THR A 74 26.96 3.01 34.91
N SER A 75 27.50 1.80 34.73
CA SER A 75 28.58 1.28 35.56
C SER A 75 29.82 2.17 35.42
N PRO A 76 30.40 2.65 36.52
CA PRO A 76 31.67 3.38 36.51
C PRO A 76 32.78 2.65 35.76
N ARG A 77 32.76 1.31 35.77
CA ARG A 77 33.73 0.45 35.09
C ARG A 77 33.71 0.60 33.56
N TYR A 78 32.55 0.88 32.97
CA TYR A 78 32.45 1.13 31.52
C TYR A 78 33.11 2.45 31.13
N TYR A 79 32.90 3.51 31.91
CA TYR A 79 33.58 4.78 31.69
C TYR A 79 35.08 4.66 31.91
N GLU A 80 35.53 3.95 32.95
CA GLU A 80 36.96 3.71 33.18
C GLU A 80 37.63 2.94 32.04
N THR A 81 36.97 1.92 31.49
CA THR A 81 37.52 1.14 30.36
C THR A 81 37.52 1.96 29.08
N HIS A 82 36.47 2.73 28.81
CA HIS A 82 36.41 3.62 27.66
C HIS A 82 37.46 4.75 27.75
N SER A 83 37.61 5.38 28.91
CA SER A 83 38.64 6.40 29.14
C SER A 83 40.05 5.84 28.97
N LYS A 84 40.32 4.61 29.44
CA LYS A 84 41.63 3.94 29.20
C LYS A 84 41.92 3.74 27.71
N VAL A 85 40.92 3.35 26.91
CA VAL A 85 41.08 3.17 25.46
C VAL A 85 41.37 4.52 24.76
N LEU A 86 40.69 5.59 25.17
CA LEU A 86 40.95 6.93 24.67
C LEU A 86 42.35 7.43 25.07
N ASP A 87 42.77 7.19 26.32
CA ASP A 87 44.11 7.53 26.80
C ASP A 87 45.20 6.79 26.01
N GLU A 88 44.99 5.52 25.68
CA GLU A 88 45.91 4.76 24.83
C GLU A 88 45.98 5.31 23.40
N TYR A 89 44.84 5.71 22.84
CA TYR A 89 44.78 6.33 21.51
C TYR A 89 45.51 7.68 21.48
N THR A 90 45.27 8.54 22.46
CA THR A 90 45.94 9.85 22.56
C THR A 90 47.45 9.70 22.78
N LYS A 91 47.88 8.73 23.60
CA LYS A 91 49.30 8.40 23.78
C LYS A 91 49.96 7.92 22.47
N LYS A 92 49.25 7.14 21.65
CA LYS A 92 49.76 6.71 20.34
C LYS A 92 49.94 7.90 19.39
N LYS A 93 48.94 8.79 19.29
CA LYS A 93 49.06 10.03 18.51
C LYS A 93 50.22 10.92 18.95
N LYS A 94 50.37 11.16 20.27
CA LYS A 94 51.50 11.96 20.79
C LYS A 94 52.85 11.37 20.40
N LYS A 95 52.99 10.03 20.44
CA LYS A 95 54.22 9.35 19.98
C LYS A 95 54.47 9.53 18.49
N GLU A 96 53.44 9.50 17.66
CA GLU A 96 53.54 9.76 16.21
C GLU A 96 53.98 11.21 15.95
N ASP A 97 53.38 12.18 16.64
CA ASP A 97 53.75 13.60 16.54
C ASP A 97 55.20 13.85 16.99
N ASP A 98 55.63 13.22 18.08
CA ASP A 98 57.00 13.33 18.56
C ASP A 98 58.02 12.69 17.61
N LEU A 99 57.64 11.60 16.94
CA LEU A 99 58.46 10.99 15.88
C LEU A 99 58.61 11.92 14.68
N ILE A 100 57.53 12.61 14.28
CA ILE A 100 57.55 13.60 13.19
C ILE A 100 58.47 14.76 13.57
N LYS A 101 58.30 15.35 14.76
CA LYS A 101 59.18 16.44 15.25
C LYS A 101 60.64 16.01 15.31
N ARG A 102 60.92 14.76 15.71
CA ARG A 102 62.28 14.23 15.73
C ARG A 102 62.85 14.09 14.31
N ARG A 103 62.06 13.62 13.34
CA ARG A 103 62.47 13.54 11.93
C ARG A 103 62.78 14.92 11.36
N GLU A 104 61.94 15.93 11.64
CA GLU A 104 62.17 17.31 11.21
C GLU A 104 63.45 17.90 11.83
N LYS A 105 63.72 17.64 13.12
CA LYS A 105 64.98 18.07 13.76
C LYS A 105 66.21 17.40 13.13
N LEU A 106 66.12 16.10 12.84
CA LEU A 106 67.20 15.37 12.17
C LEU A 106 67.42 15.87 10.74
N GLN A 107 66.34 16.19 10.03
CA GLN A 107 66.42 16.79 8.70
C GLN A 107 67.14 18.14 8.74
N LYS A 108 66.82 19.01 9.70
CA LYS A 108 67.51 20.29 9.89
C LYS A 108 69.00 20.12 10.19
N LEU A 109 69.36 19.18 11.06
CA LEU A 109 70.76 18.87 11.36
C LEU A 109 71.50 18.36 10.11
N LEU A 110 70.87 17.51 9.31
CA LEU A 110 71.42 17.05 8.03
C LEU A 110 71.62 18.22 7.05
N GLU A 111 70.66 19.14 6.94
CA GLU A 111 70.79 20.33 6.10
C GLU A 111 71.91 21.27 6.60
N GLU A 112 72.08 21.40 7.92
CA GLU A 112 73.18 22.16 8.52
C GLU A 112 74.55 21.52 8.27
N ASP A 113 74.64 20.19 8.40
CA ASP A 113 75.84 19.43 8.08
C ASP A 113 76.19 19.53 6.59
N GLU A 114 75.21 19.43 5.69
CA GLU A 114 75.39 19.61 4.25
C GLU A 114 75.88 21.02 3.90
N ARG A 115 75.33 22.06 4.54
CA ARG A 115 75.80 23.44 4.38
C ARG A 115 77.22 23.63 4.90
N SER A 116 77.53 23.08 6.07
CA SER A 116 78.85 23.15 6.68
C SER A 116 79.88 22.44 5.80
N TYR A 117 79.54 21.25 5.30
CA TYR A 117 80.37 20.50 4.36
C TYR A 117 80.57 21.26 3.04
N ALA A 118 79.53 21.89 2.50
CA ALA A 118 79.66 22.73 1.30
C ALA A 118 80.59 23.94 1.54
N ILE A 119 80.51 24.57 2.70
CA ILE A 119 81.41 25.66 3.11
C ILE A 119 82.84 25.14 3.23
N GLU A 120 83.08 24.00 3.89
CA GLU A 120 84.41 23.39 4.00
C GLU A 120 84.98 23.03 2.63
N MET A 121 84.16 22.52 1.71
CA MET A 121 84.56 22.25 0.34
C MET A 121 84.89 23.53 -0.42
N MET A 122 84.16 24.63 -0.20
CA MET A 122 84.48 25.95 -0.76
C MET A 122 85.78 26.54 -0.17
N VAL A 123 86.02 26.40 1.13
CA VAL A 123 87.26 26.87 1.79
C VAL A 123 88.44 26.03 1.33
N ARG A 124 88.31 24.69 1.25
CA ARG A 124 89.36 23.80 0.73
C ARG A 124 89.62 23.98 -0.77
N THR A 125 88.61 24.32 -1.57
CA THR A 125 88.83 24.68 -2.98
C THR A 125 89.47 26.06 -3.10
N ARG A 126 89.11 27.03 -2.25
CA ARG A 126 89.76 28.35 -2.20
C ARG A 126 91.23 28.27 -1.73
N ASP A 127 91.53 27.40 -0.77
CA ASP A 127 92.89 27.12 -0.27
C ASP A 127 93.72 26.28 -1.26
N LYS A 128 93.10 25.57 -2.22
CA LYS A 128 93.80 24.89 -3.33
C LYS A 128 94.28 25.85 -4.42
N TYR A 129 93.72 27.06 -4.51
CA TYR A 129 94.12 28.10 -5.49
C TYR A 129 94.93 29.24 -4.87
N LEU A 130 95.22 29.18 -3.58
CA LEU A 130 96.17 30.05 -2.90
C LEU A 130 97.43 29.25 -2.55
N SER A 131 98.51 29.53 -3.29
CA SER A 131 99.87 29.03 -3.06
C SER A 131 100.23 28.99 -1.56
N PRO A 132 100.75 27.87 -1.01
CA PRO A 132 101.33 27.82 0.33
C PRO A 132 102.55 28.74 0.44
N ARG A 133 102.33 29.98 0.84
CA ARG A 133 103.41 30.94 1.11
C ARG A 133 103.24 31.45 2.53
N GLU A 134 104.33 31.29 3.28
CA GLU A 134 104.67 32.02 4.51
C GLU A 134 104.11 31.45 5.82
N THR A 135 104.60 30.27 6.20
CA THR A 135 104.92 30.00 7.61
C THR A 135 105.97 31.01 8.06
N LYS A 136 105.52 32.19 8.50
CA LYS A 136 106.36 33.18 9.16
C LYS A 136 106.86 32.56 10.46
N LYS A 137 108.17 32.37 10.50
CA LYS A 137 109.00 32.10 11.69
C LYS A 137 108.51 33.00 12.83
N CYS A 138 107.89 32.41 13.85
CA CYS A 138 107.80 33.07 15.15
C CYS A 138 109.21 33.07 15.73
N GLU A 139 109.81 34.25 15.73
CA GLU A 139 110.98 34.57 16.50
C GLU A 139 110.75 34.14 17.95
N SER A 140 111.72 33.41 18.49
CA SER A 140 111.71 32.88 19.85
C SER A 140 111.45 34.04 20.83
N PRO A 141 110.35 34.05 21.61
CA PRO A 141 110.12 35.11 22.56
C PRO A 141 111.21 35.09 23.62
N ALA A 142 111.77 36.27 23.91
CA ALA A 142 112.84 36.45 24.88
C ALA A 142 112.48 35.82 26.25
N THR A 143 113.42 35.07 26.83
CA THR A 143 113.26 34.32 28.09
C THR A 143 112.89 35.15 29.33
N SER A 144 112.88 36.48 29.24
CA SER A 144 112.35 37.38 30.28
C SER A 144 110.82 37.48 30.22
N ILE A 145 110.25 37.63 29.02
CA ILE A 145 108.80 37.75 28.80
C ILE A 145 108.11 36.42 29.15
N LEU A 146 108.71 35.27 28.82
CA LEU A 146 108.19 33.96 29.21
C LEU A 146 108.18 33.73 30.73
N ARG A 147 109.11 34.34 31.48
CA ARG A 147 109.14 34.26 32.95
C ARG A 147 108.05 35.11 33.58
N GLU A 148 107.82 36.32 33.07
CA GLU A 148 106.72 37.19 33.52
C GLU A 148 105.35 36.60 33.17
N VAL A 149 105.19 36.01 31.99
CA VAL A 149 103.97 35.29 31.58
C VAL A 149 103.75 34.05 32.44
N ASN A 150 104.79 33.26 32.75
CA ASN A 150 104.66 32.11 33.65
C ASN A 150 104.31 32.53 35.09
N LEU A 151 104.89 33.61 35.60
CA LEU A 151 104.53 34.16 36.92
C LEU A 151 103.08 34.66 36.92
N GLY A 152 102.62 35.30 35.84
CA GLY A 152 101.23 35.71 35.67
C GLY A 152 100.26 34.53 35.58
N ILE A 153 100.62 33.46 34.87
CA ILE A 153 99.83 32.22 34.81
C ILE A 153 99.75 31.56 36.18
N GLN A 154 100.87 31.49 36.93
CA GLN A 154 100.88 30.94 38.29
C GLN A 154 100.01 31.76 39.24
N GLN A 155 100.05 33.09 39.16
CA GLN A 155 99.18 33.96 39.95
C GLN A 155 97.70 33.75 39.60
N LEU A 156 97.36 33.67 38.30
CA LEU A 156 95.98 33.39 37.86
C LEU A 156 95.51 32.00 38.28
N GLU A 157 96.37 30.99 38.23
CA GLU A 157 96.05 29.64 38.68
C GLU A 157 95.88 29.57 40.20
N GLU A 158 96.71 30.30 40.96
CA GLU A 158 96.56 30.44 42.40
C GLU A 158 95.27 31.20 42.76
N ASP A 159 94.96 32.29 42.07
CA ASP A 159 93.72 33.06 42.27
C ASP A 159 92.50 32.22 41.87
N ARG A 160 92.58 31.44 40.78
CA ARG A 160 91.53 30.49 40.41
C ARG A 160 91.36 29.42 41.48
N ARG A 161 92.45 28.87 42.02
CA ARG A 161 92.41 27.87 43.09
C ARG A 161 91.84 28.46 44.38
N ARG A 162 92.17 29.71 44.73
CA ARG A 162 91.61 30.44 45.86
C ARG A 162 90.11 30.69 45.67
N HIS A 163 89.70 31.18 44.51
CA HIS A 163 88.29 31.41 44.19
C HIS A 163 87.46 30.12 44.19
N GLU A 164 88.00 29.03 43.63
CA GLU A 164 87.37 27.71 43.69
C GLU A 164 87.25 27.20 45.14
N ALA A 165 88.27 27.43 45.96
CA ALA A 165 88.24 27.08 47.38
C ALA A 165 87.21 27.92 48.15
N GLU A 166 87.11 29.21 47.86
CA GLU A 166 86.10 30.12 48.42
C GLU A 166 84.68 29.72 48.02
N ILE A 167 84.44 29.39 46.74
CA ILE A 167 83.15 28.89 46.26
C ILE A 167 82.79 27.57 46.95
N LYS A 168 83.73 26.63 47.05
CA LYS A 168 83.51 25.34 47.74
C LYS A 168 83.19 25.57 49.22
N LEU A 169 83.93 26.45 49.89
CA LEU A 169 83.70 26.81 51.28
C LEU A 169 82.32 27.47 51.45
N TYR A 170 81.94 28.36 50.53
CA TYR A 170 80.61 29.00 50.51
C TYR A 170 79.49 27.98 50.31
N HIS A 171 79.62 27.05 49.37
CA HIS A 171 78.63 25.99 49.17
C HIS A 171 78.53 25.04 50.36
N GLN A 172 79.67 24.68 50.98
CA GLN A 172 79.69 23.87 52.20
C GLN A 172 79.02 24.62 53.36
N TRP A 173 79.31 25.91 53.55
CA TRP A 173 78.65 26.75 54.54
C TRP A 173 77.14 26.85 54.28
N ARG A 174 76.72 27.12 53.03
CA ARG A 174 75.33 27.20 52.61
C ARG A 174 74.57 25.89 52.88
N ALA A 175 75.19 24.76 52.55
CA ALA A 175 74.61 23.43 52.76
C ALA A 175 74.52 23.04 54.25
N ASN A 176 75.51 23.43 55.05
CA ASN A 176 75.57 23.07 56.48
C ASN A 176 74.79 24.05 57.38
N ASN A 177 74.53 25.28 56.93
CA ASN A 177 73.83 26.29 57.72
C ASN A 177 72.34 25.94 57.87
N PRO A 178 71.83 25.72 59.10
CA PRO A 178 70.43 25.32 59.31
C PRO A 178 69.41 26.40 58.92
N ILE A 179 69.76 27.69 59.01
CA ILE A 179 68.88 28.81 58.69
C ILE A 179 68.66 28.90 57.18
N VAL A 180 69.75 28.82 56.40
CA VAL A 180 69.66 28.87 54.92
C VAL A 180 68.87 27.68 54.39
N ARG A 181 69.12 26.46 54.90
CA ARG A 181 68.32 25.28 54.56
C ARG A 181 66.84 25.42 54.95
N HIS A 182 66.51 26.15 56.01
CA HIS A 182 65.11 26.36 56.38
C HIS A 182 64.41 27.29 55.38
N HIS A 183 65.02 28.41 55.01
CA HIS A 183 64.47 29.32 54.01
C HIS A 183 64.38 28.69 52.61
N GLU A 184 65.38 27.90 52.20
CA GLU A 184 65.33 27.15 50.95
C GLU A 184 64.18 26.13 50.93
N ARG A 185 63.95 25.43 52.06
CA ARG A 185 62.80 24.54 52.21
C ARG A 185 61.47 25.29 52.14
N LEU A 186 61.35 26.47 52.76
CA LEU A 186 60.15 27.30 52.68
C LEU A 186 59.88 27.75 51.24
N ARG A 187 60.88 28.30 50.56
CA ARG A 187 60.77 28.70 49.15
C ARG A 187 60.38 27.51 48.26
N THR A 188 61.05 26.37 48.43
CA THR A 188 60.71 25.15 47.66
C THR A 188 59.28 24.69 47.97
N ASN A 189 58.83 24.81 49.21
CA ASN A 189 57.46 24.47 49.59
C ASN A 189 56.44 25.42 48.95
N ASP A 190 56.75 26.72 48.88
CA ASP A 190 55.90 27.71 48.22
C ASP A 190 55.88 27.51 46.69
N ASP A 191 57.02 27.18 46.07
CA ASP A 191 57.10 26.81 44.65
C ASP A 191 56.27 25.54 44.35
N VAL A 192 56.31 24.54 45.25
CA VAL A 192 55.48 23.33 45.15
C VAL A 192 53.98 23.66 45.29
N LYS A 193 53.61 24.54 46.22
CA LYS A 193 52.21 25.00 46.37
C LYS A 193 51.73 25.75 45.12
N LEU A 194 52.55 26.64 44.56
CA LEU A 194 52.23 27.37 43.33
C LEU A 194 52.07 26.40 42.16
N SER A 195 53.01 25.46 41.98
CA SER A 195 52.90 24.44 40.93
C SER A 195 51.67 23.54 41.11
N TRP A 196 51.29 23.23 42.35
CA TRP A 196 50.08 22.47 42.63
C TRP A 196 48.79 23.26 42.30
N LEU A 197 48.77 24.56 42.62
CA LEU A 197 47.67 25.46 42.24
C LEU A 197 47.57 25.59 40.71
N ASP A 198 48.69 25.73 40.02
CA ASP A 198 48.73 25.78 38.55
C ASP A 198 48.20 24.48 37.95
N GLN A 199 48.61 23.31 38.46
CA GLN A 199 48.07 22.01 38.03
C GLN A 199 46.56 21.90 38.29
N GLN A 200 46.06 22.48 39.38
CA GLN A 200 44.64 22.46 39.69
C GLN A 200 43.84 23.39 38.75
N ILE A 201 44.40 24.55 38.39
CA ILE A 201 43.82 25.47 37.40
C ILE A 201 43.85 24.83 36.02
N GLU A 202 44.97 24.25 35.60
CA GLU A 202 45.12 23.57 34.32
C GLU A 202 44.12 22.43 34.16
N LYS A 203 43.98 21.57 35.18
CA LYS A 203 42.96 20.51 35.18
C LYS A 203 41.53 21.05 35.07
N ARG A 204 41.21 22.16 35.74
CA ARG A 204 39.88 22.79 35.63
C ARG A 204 39.65 23.34 34.22
N MET A 205 40.64 24.00 33.63
CA MET A 205 40.58 24.52 32.26
C MET A 205 40.48 23.40 31.22
N GLU A 206 41.17 22.28 31.42
CA GLU A 206 41.05 21.10 30.55
C GLU A 206 39.66 20.49 30.60
N VAL A 207 39.06 20.36 31.79
CA VAL A 207 37.69 19.88 31.96
C VAL A 207 36.69 20.82 31.30
N GLU A 208 36.81 22.13 31.51
CA GLU A 208 35.91 23.12 30.89
C GLU A 208 36.01 23.10 29.35
N LYS A 209 37.23 23.02 28.80
CA LYS A 209 37.43 22.86 27.35
C LYS A 209 36.82 21.56 26.83
N ALA A 210 37.02 20.45 27.53
CA ALA A 210 36.43 19.17 27.14
C ALA A 210 34.88 19.20 27.19
N GLU A 211 34.29 19.88 28.17
CA GLU A 211 32.84 20.09 28.25
C GLU A 211 32.32 21.01 27.14
N GLU A 212 33.05 22.06 26.78
CA GLU A 212 32.72 22.91 25.64
C GLU A 212 32.82 22.16 24.31
N GLU A 213 33.86 21.37 24.11
CA GLU A 213 34.01 20.52 22.92
C GLU A 213 32.90 19.46 22.85
N CYS A 214 32.58 18.80 23.96
CA CYS A 214 31.45 17.87 24.04
C CYS A 214 30.13 18.58 23.70
N ARG A 215 29.91 19.78 24.22
CA ARG A 215 28.71 20.59 23.90
C ARG A 215 28.65 20.95 22.42
N LYS A 216 29.77 21.33 21.81
CA LYS A 216 29.85 21.61 20.37
C LYS A 216 29.52 20.37 19.53
N ILE A 217 30.11 19.22 19.86
CA ILE A 217 29.87 17.95 19.17
C ILE A 217 28.39 17.53 19.29
N LEU A 218 27.79 17.67 20.48
CA LEU A 218 26.38 17.38 20.69
C LEU A 218 25.48 18.33 19.89
N ALA A 219 25.78 19.62 19.90
CA ALA A 219 25.03 20.61 19.13
C ALA A 219 25.13 20.37 17.61
N GLU A 220 26.30 20.00 17.10
CA GLU A 220 26.49 19.62 15.69
C GLU A 220 25.70 18.36 15.34
N ARG A 221 25.73 17.34 16.19
CA ARG A 221 24.92 16.13 16.01
C ARG A 221 23.43 16.45 15.99
N ASP A 222 22.95 17.27 16.92
CA ASP A 222 21.54 17.62 17.01
C ASP A 222 21.08 18.42 15.79
N ARG A 223 21.93 19.32 15.27
CA ARG A 223 21.68 20.03 14.00
C ARG A 223 21.56 19.06 12.83
N LEU A 224 22.47 18.10 12.69
CA LEU A 224 22.42 17.12 11.62
C LEU A 224 21.15 16.25 11.68
N ILE A 225 20.74 15.84 12.88
CA ILE A 225 19.50 15.09 13.09
C ILE A 225 18.28 15.92 12.68
N GLU A 226 18.25 17.21 13.03
CA GLU A 226 17.13 18.07 12.70
C GLU A 226 17.04 18.33 11.18
N GLU A 227 18.18 18.54 10.51
CA GLU A 227 18.23 18.63 9.05
C GLU A 227 17.75 17.35 8.36
N GLU A 228 18.14 16.17 8.86
CA GLU A 228 17.65 14.89 8.33
C GLU A 228 16.14 14.74 8.52
N LYS A 229 15.61 15.08 9.70
CA LYS A 229 14.15 15.06 9.94
C LYS A 229 13.42 16.02 9.02
N GLU A 230 13.94 17.22 8.80
CA GLU A 230 13.32 18.19 7.88
C GLU A 230 13.28 17.66 6.44
N ARG A 231 14.36 17.00 5.98
CA ARG A 231 14.40 16.36 4.65
C ARG A 231 13.38 15.24 4.56
N GLU A 232 13.30 14.37 5.57
CA GLU A 232 12.29 13.31 5.61
C GLU A 232 10.87 13.85 5.64
N GLN A 233 10.61 14.93 6.39
CA GLN A 233 9.29 15.57 6.44
C GLN A 233 8.91 16.18 5.09
N LYS A 234 9.85 16.80 4.37
CA LYS A 234 9.61 17.32 3.01
C LYS A 234 9.24 16.19 2.06
N ILE A 235 10.00 15.10 2.05
CA ILE A 235 9.71 13.91 1.22
C ILE A 235 8.34 13.31 1.57
N LYS A 236 8.01 13.20 2.86
CA LYS A 236 6.69 12.71 3.31
C LYS A 236 5.57 13.61 2.81
N LYS A 237 5.70 14.93 2.93
CA LYS A 237 4.71 15.89 2.42
C LYS A 237 4.54 15.79 0.90
N GLU A 238 5.63 15.64 0.15
CA GLU A 238 5.56 15.45 -1.30
C GLU A 238 4.83 14.16 -1.69
N ILE A 239 5.07 13.06 -0.97
CA ILE A 239 4.36 11.79 -1.18
C ILE A 239 2.87 11.93 -0.82
N GLU A 240 2.56 12.57 0.31
CA GLU A 240 1.18 12.82 0.74
C GLU A 240 0.42 13.69 -0.28
N GLU A 241 1.05 14.74 -0.82
CA GLU A 241 0.44 15.55 -1.88
C GLU A 241 0.23 14.77 -3.18
N LYS A 242 1.20 13.96 -3.60
CA LYS A 242 1.06 13.10 -4.78
C LYS A 242 -0.08 12.10 -4.60
N ASN A 243 -0.15 11.44 -3.44
CA ASN A 243 -1.23 10.52 -3.10
C ASN A 243 -2.59 11.23 -3.05
N ARG A 244 -2.65 12.45 -2.51
CA ARG A 244 -3.89 13.24 -2.52
C ARG A 244 -4.34 13.56 -3.94
N ARG A 245 -3.43 13.99 -4.82
CA ARG A 245 -3.75 14.27 -6.24
C ARG A 245 -4.24 13.02 -6.96
N LEU A 246 -3.57 11.88 -6.78
CA LEU A 246 -3.99 10.60 -7.34
C LEU A 246 -5.38 10.18 -6.84
N MET A 247 -5.67 10.36 -5.54
CA MET A 247 -7.00 10.07 -5.00
C MET A 247 -8.08 11.01 -5.54
N GLU A 248 -7.79 12.30 -5.71
CA GLU A 248 -8.71 13.26 -6.32
C GLU A 248 -8.99 12.90 -7.79
N GLU A 249 -7.97 12.49 -8.55
CA GLU A 249 -8.12 12.01 -9.93
C GLU A 249 -8.96 10.73 -10.00
N LEU A 250 -8.67 9.75 -9.14
CA LEU A 250 -9.45 8.52 -9.04
C LEU A 250 -10.91 8.81 -8.67
N GLN A 251 -11.15 9.74 -7.74
CA GLN A 251 -12.49 10.14 -7.36
C GLN A 251 -13.24 10.78 -8.53
N LYS A 252 -12.59 11.66 -9.31
CA LYS A 252 -13.19 12.22 -10.54
C LYS A 252 -13.55 11.13 -11.55
N GLN A 253 -12.68 10.15 -11.76
CA GLN A 253 -12.97 9.02 -12.65
C GLN A 253 -14.14 8.17 -12.15
N MET A 254 -14.24 7.94 -10.85
CA MET A 254 -15.39 7.24 -10.26
C MET A 254 -16.70 8.03 -10.41
N GLU A 255 -16.65 9.35 -10.24
CA GLU A 255 -17.81 10.24 -10.45
C GLU A 255 -18.24 10.25 -11.92
N GLU A 256 -17.28 10.29 -12.85
CA GLU A 256 -17.54 10.18 -14.29
C GLU A 256 -18.16 8.83 -14.64
N LEU A 257 -17.59 7.72 -14.16
CA LEU A 257 -18.14 6.37 -14.34
C LEU A 257 -19.59 6.28 -13.81
N LYS A 258 -19.87 6.89 -12.65
CA LYS A 258 -21.21 6.94 -12.08
C LYS A 258 -22.17 7.77 -12.94
N SER A 259 -21.72 8.90 -13.47
CA SER A 259 -22.49 9.74 -14.39
C SER A 259 -22.85 8.96 -15.67
N LYS A 260 -21.86 8.28 -16.27
CA LYS A 260 -22.05 7.42 -17.46
C LYS A 260 -22.98 6.24 -17.18
N GLN A 261 -22.91 5.64 -16.00
CA GLN A 261 -23.86 4.60 -15.59
C GLN A 261 -25.30 5.12 -15.47
N GLN A 262 -25.50 6.34 -14.97
CA GLN A 262 -26.82 6.98 -14.93
C GLN A 262 -27.33 7.30 -16.34
N GLU A 263 -26.45 7.76 -17.23
CA GLU A 263 -26.80 8.01 -18.62
C GLU A 263 -27.20 6.72 -19.35
N ALA A 264 -26.45 5.63 -19.18
CA ALA A 264 -26.81 4.30 -19.68
C ALA A 264 -28.18 3.85 -19.18
N ALA A 265 -28.47 4.01 -17.89
CA ALA A 265 -29.78 3.65 -17.31
C ALA A 265 -30.94 4.52 -17.85
N ARG A 266 -30.67 5.80 -18.17
CA ARG A 266 -31.66 6.66 -18.85
C ARG A 266 -31.91 6.17 -20.27
N LEU A 267 -30.86 5.78 -20.99
CA LEU A 267 -30.97 5.23 -22.32
C LEU A 267 -31.72 3.91 -22.35
N ASP A 268 -31.50 3.03 -21.36
CA ASP A 268 -32.27 1.80 -21.11
C ASP A 268 -33.76 2.09 -21.01
N SER A 269 -34.12 3.04 -20.15
CA SER A 269 -35.52 3.49 -20.02
C SER A 269 -36.10 3.97 -21.34
N LEU A 270 -35.34 4.79 -22.09
CA LEU A 270 -35.79 5.31 -23.39
C LEU A 270 -35.99 4.23 -24.46
N GLU A 271 -35.14 3.20 -24.54
CA GLU A 271 -35.37 2.10 -25.50
C GLU A 271 -36.57 1.26 -25.10
N ILE A 272 -36.79 1.03 -23.80
CA ILE A 272 -37.98 0.33 -23.32
C ILE A 272 -39.25 1.11 -23.73
N GLU A 273 -39.24 2.44 -23.58
CA GLU A 273 -40.35 3.29 -24.03
C GLU A 273 -40.57 3.20 -25.55
N GLU A 274 -39.52 3.27 -26.37
CA GLU A 274 -39.66 3.14 -27.82
C GLU A 274 -40.10 1.72 -28.24
N MET A 275 -39.64 0.67 -27.54
CA MET A 275 -40.13 -0.71 -27.74
C MET A 275 -41.62 -0.84 -27.38
N GLN A 276 -42.07 -0.19 -26.30
CA GLN A 276 -43.49 -0.14 -25.96
C GLN A 276 -44.31 0.56 -27.04
N ARG A 277 -43.82 1.68 -27.59
CA ARG A 277 -44.48 2.36 -28.72
C ARG A 277 -44.53 1.47 -29.96
N ARG A 278 -43.47 0.72 -30.25
CA ARG A 278 -43.43 -0.28 -31.33
C ARG A 278 -44.50 -1.36 -31.15
N MET A 279 -44.64 -1.88 -29.93
CA MET A 279 -45.68 -2.85 -29.59
C MET A 279 -47.10 -2.27 -29.74
N GLN A 280 -47.33 -1.06 -29.24
CA GLN A 280 -48.61 -0.36 -29.40
C GLN A 280 -48.97 -0.14 -30.87
N LEU A 281 -47.98 0.19 -31.70
CA LEU A 281 -48.16 0.34 -33.15
C LEU A 281 -48.59 -0.98 -33.79
N LEU A 282 -47.93 -2.09 -33.45
CA LEU A 282 -48.30 -3.43 -33.93
C LEU A 282 -49.74 -3.81 -33.51
N GLU A 283 -50.14 -3.51 -32.28
CA GLU A 283 -51.52 -3.74 -31.82
C GLU A 283 -52.55 -2.91 -32.61
N LEU A 284 -52.23 -1.65 -32.93
CA LEU A 284 -53.10 -0.79 -33.72
C LEU A 284 -53.24 -1.32 -35.16
N GLU A 285 -52.15 -1.80 -35.76
CA GLU A 285 -52.16 -2.40 -37.09
C GLU A 285 -52.97 -3.70 -37.13
N ASP A 286 -52.86 -4.54 -36.11
CA ASP A 286 -53.65 -5.77 -36.00
C ASP A 286 -55.13 -5.46 -35.79
N LYS A 287 -55.47 -4.44 -34.99
CA LYS A 287 -56.86 -3.94 -34.87
C LYS A 287 -57.37 -3.45 -36.22
N GLN A 288 -56.58 -2.68 -36.96
CA GLN A 288 -56.95 -2.19 -38.29
C GLN A 288 -57.19 -3.35 -39.27
N LYS A 289 -56.28 -4.33 -39.34
CA LYS A 289 -56.45 -5.54 -40.16
C LYS A 289 -57.71 -6.31 -39.76
N GLY A 290 -58.00 -6.40 -38.47
CA GLY A 290 -59.21 -7.01 -37.94
C GLY A 290 -60.49 -6.30 -38.41
N GLU A 291 -60.51 -4.97 -38.37
CA GLU A 291 -61.65 -4.18 -38.87
C GLU A 291 -61.83 -4.30 -40.39
N VAL A 292 -60.74 -4.33 -41.16
CA VAL A 292 -60.81 -4.60 -42.62
C VAL A 292 -61.39 -5.98 -42.91
N ARG A 293 -60.97 -7.02 -42.17
CA ARG A 293 -61.54 -8.37 -42.29
C ARG A 293 -63.03 -8.39 -42.00
N LYS A 294 -63.48 -7.75 -40.91
CA LYS A 294 -64.91 -7.64 -40.57
C LYS A 294 -65.71 -6.90 -41.64
N ARG A 295 -65.15 -5.87 -42.28
CA ARG A 295 -65.80 -5.16 -43.40
C ARG A 295 -65.95 -6.07 -44.61
N MET A 296 -64.88 -6.75 -45.02
CA MET A 296 -64.90 -7.75 -46.10
C MET A 296 -65.93 -8.87 -45.85
N GLU A 297 -66.04 -9.36 -44.61
CA GLU A 297 -67.05 -10.35 -44.24
C GLU A 297 -68.48 -9.81 -44.42
N ARG A 298 -68.74 -8.55 -44.03
CA ARG A 298 -70.04 -7.88 -44.22
C ARG A 298 -70.36 -7.70 -45.71
N GLU A 299 -69.40 -7.25 -46.51
CA GLU A 299 -69.56 -7.09 -47.95
C GLU A 299 -69.87 -8.42 -48.63
N THR A 300 -69.14 -9.48 -48.26
CA THR A 300 -69.39 -10.84 -48.74
C THR A 300 -70.78 -11.34 -48.34
N ALA A 301 -71.22 -11.07 -47.11
CA ALA A 301 -72.55 -11.41 -46.64
C ALA A 301 -73.65 -10.67 -47.44
N LEU A 302 -73.47 -9.37 -47.70
CA LEU A 302 -74.40 -8.58 -48.52
C LEU A 302 -74.45 -9.09 -49.97
N PHE A 303 -73.30 -9.43 -50.55
CA PHE A 303 -73.23 -10.05 -51.87
C PHE A 303 -74.03 -11.37 -51.91
N ASN A 304 -73.88 -12.23 -50.91
CA ASN A 304 -74.64 -13.48 -50.81
C ASN A 304 -76.16 -13.24 -50.71
N VAL A 305 -76.61 -12.24 -49.95
CA VAL A 305 -78.03 -11.87 -49.87
C VAL A 305 -78.55 -11.40 -51.24
N ARG A 306 -77.79 -10.58 -51.96
CA ARG A 306 -78.11 -10.16 -53.33
C ARG A 306 -78.26 -11.37 -54.27
N GLN A 307 -77.33 -12.34 -54.18
CA GLN A 307 -77.40 -13.58 -54.96
C GLN A 307 -78.63 -14.43 -54.64
N TYR A 308 -78.99 -14.59 -53.36
CA TYR A 308 -80.21 -15.33 -52.98
C TYR A 308 -81.49 -14.63 -53.46
N ARG A 309 -81.55 -13.29 -53.40
CA ARG A 309 -82.66 -12.51 -53.95
C ARG A 309 -82.83 -12.74 -55.46
N LEU A 310 -81.72 -12.78 -56.21
CA LEU A 310 -81.75 -13.07 -57.64
C LEU A 310 -82.24 -14.50 -57.94
N LYS A 311 -81.76 -15.50 -57.19
CA LYS A 311 -82.21 -16.90 -57.32
C LYS A 311 -83.70 -17.06 -57.00
N LEU A 312 -84.22 -16.35 -56.01
CA LEU A 312 -85.66 -16.34 -55.69
C LEU A 312 -86.49 -15.73 -56.81
N LYS A 313 -86.07 -14.61 -57.40
CA LYS A 313 -86.73 -14.01 -58.58
C LYS A 313 -86.79 -15.02 -59.74
N HIS A 314 -85.68 -15.69 -60.05
CA HIS A 314 -85.64 -16.69 -61.12
C HIS A 314 -86.54 -17.90 -60.83
N LYS A 315 -86.58 -18.38 -59.58
CA LYS A 315 -87.49 -19.47 -59.18
C LYS A 315 -88.96 -19.08 -59.29
N ALA A 316 -89.30 -17.84 -58.95
CA ALA A 316 -90.66 -17.31 -59.13
C ALA A 316 -91.06 -17.19 -60.61
N GLN A 317 -90.12 -16.84 -61.50
CA GLN A 317 -90.35 -16.85 -62.95
C GLN A 317 -90.62 -18.27 -63.47
N LEU A 318 -89.81 -19.25 -63.05
CA LEU A 318 -90.01 -20.65 -63.44
C LEU A 318 -91.36 -21.20 -62.97
N ILE A 319 -91.80 -20.83 -61.77
CA ILE A 319 -93.13 -21.23 -61.25
C ILE A 319 -94.24 -20.58 -62.08
N ASP A 320 -94.11 -19.31 -62.47
CA ASP A 320 -95.08 -18.64 -63.35
C ASP A 320 -95.15 -19.32 -64.73
N GLU A 321 -94.02 -19.64 -65.35
CA GLU A 321 -93.96 -20.38 -66.61
C GLU A 321 -94.63 -21.75 -66.49
N ASN A 322 -94.40 -22.48 -65.40
CA ASN A 322 -95.06 -23.76 -65.13
C ASN A 322 -96.59 -23.59 -64.98
N LEU A 323 -97.06 -22.62 -64.19
CA LEU A 323 -98.50 -22.35 -64.04
C LEU A 323 -99.16 -21.92 -65.35
N GLN A 324 -98.44 -21.19 -66.21
CA GLN A 324 -98.91 -20.86 -67.55
C GLN A 324 -99.01 -22.10 -68.45
N ASN A 325 -98.04 -23.02 -68.38
CA ASN A 325 -98.09 -24.29 -69.10
C ASN A 325 -99.22 -25.19 -68.58
N ASP A 326 -99.43 -25.28 -67.26
CA ASP A 326 -100.54 -26.01 -66.65
C ASP A 326 -101.89 -25.41 -67.10
N LYS A 327 -102.01 -24.09 -67.13
CA LYS A 327 -103.19 -23.42 -67.68
C LYS A 327 -103.43 -23.78 -69.14
N ARG A 328 -102.39 -23.76 -69.99
CA ARG A 328 -102.48 -24.16 -71.40
C ARG A 328 -102.91 -25.62 -71.54
N LEU A 329 -102.33 -26.52 -70.76
CA LEU A 329 -102.70 -27.93 -70.75
C LEU A 329 -104.17 -28.12 -70.37
N ILE A 330 -104.66 -27.45 -69.33
CA ILE A 330 -106.07 -27.53 -68.92
C ILE A 330 -106.99 -26.97 -70.02
N GLU A 331 -106.59 -25.88 -70.69
CA GLU A 331 -107.30 -25.32 -71.84
C GLU A 331 -107.31 -26.26 -73.05
N GLU A 332 -106.20 -26.92 -73.36
CA GLU A 332 -106.08 -27.95 -74.41
C GLU A 332 -106.95 -29.17 -74.09
N ILE A 333 -106.96 -29.64 -72.84
CA ILE A 333 -107.83 -30.74 -72.40
C ILE A 333 -109.30 -30.34 -72.53
N LYS A 334 -109.67 -29.11 -72.15
CA LYS A 334 -111.03 -28.57 -72.34
C LYS A 334 -111.43 -28.52 -73.82
N GLN A 335 -110.51 -28.16 -74.71
CA GLN A 335 -110.74 -28.11 -76.16
C GLN A 335 -110.78 -29.50 -76.82
N SER A 336 -110.05 -30.48 -76.29
CA SER A 336 -109.94 -31.84 -76.86
C SER A 336 -111.21 -32.70 -76.77
N GLN A 337 -112.34 -32.13 -76.35
CA GLN A 337 -113.66 -32.78 -76.29
C GLN A 337 -113.68 -34.12 -75.53
N ILE A 338 -112.73 -34.38 -74.62
CA ILE A 338 -112.72 -35.59 -73.78
C ILE A 338 -114.02 -35.71 -72.97
N ALA A 339 -114.59 -34.57 -72.56
CA ALA A 339 -115.89 -34.49 -71.89
C ALA A 339 -117.08 -34.87 -72.80
N GLU A 340 -116.98 -34.75 -74.13
CA GLU A 340 -118.04 -35.15 -75.07
C GLU A 340 -118.09 -36.67 -75.29
N ARG A 341 -117.01 -37.40 -74.98
CA ARG A 341 -116.95 -38.87 -75.07
C ARG A 341 -117.51 -39.59 -73.84
N ILE A 342 -118.00 -38.86 -72.84
CA ILE A 342 -118.53 -39.42 -71.59
C ILE A 342 -120.04 -39.59 -71.71
N GLU A 343 -120.53 -40.83 -71.69
CA GLU A 343 -121.96 -41.17 -71.85
C GLU A 343 -122.82 -40.70 -70.64
N ASP A 344 -122.22 -40.61 -69.44
CA ASP A 344 -122.89 -40.17 -68.22
C ASP A 344 -122.93 -38.63 -68.10
N GLU A 345 -124.10 -38.02 -68.35
CA GLU A 345 -124.32 -36.57 -68.23
C GLU A 345 -123.97 -35.99 -66.85
N ARG A 346 -124.08 -36.79 -65.79
CA ARG A 346 -123.75 -36.38 -64.42
C ARG A 346 -122.23 -36.26 -64.23
N LYS A 347 -121.47 -37.26 -64.64
CA LYS A 347 -120.00 -37.27 -64.58
C LYS A 347 -119.38 -36.22 -65.50
N ARG A 348 -119.98 -36.01 -66.68
CA ARG A 348 -119.59 -34.94 -67.62
C ARG A 348 -119.71 -33.55 -66.98
N ARG A 349 -120.83 -33.27 -66.31
CA ARG A 349 -121.03 -31.99 -65.59
C ARG A 349 -120.05 -31.83 -64.43
N GLU A 350 -119.81 -32.90 -63.67
CA GLU A 350 -118.84 -32.90 -62.56
C GLU A 350 -117.40 -32.63 -63.05
N ILE A 351 -116.99 -33.20 -64.19
CA ILE A 351 -115.66 -32.97 -64.78
C ILE A 351 -115.52 -31.55 -65.36
N ILE A 352 -116.56 -31.03 -66.02
CA ILE A 352 -116.55 -29.65 -66.53
C ILE A 352 -116.49 -28.65 -65.37
N GLN A 353 -117.26 -28.89 -64.30
CA GLN A 353 -117.22 -28.07 -63.09
C GLN A 353 -115.84 -28.14 -62.42
N ALA A 354 -115.26 -29.34 -62.26
CA ALA A 354 -113.93 -29.50 -61.70
C ALA A 354 -112.84 -28.83 -62.56
N MET A 355 -112.96 -28.85 -63.89
CA MET A 355 -112.03 -28.14 -64.80
C MET A 355 -112.16 -26.63 -64.70
N ASP A 356 -113.38 -26.10 -64.62
CA ASP A 356 -113.62 -24.67 -64.45
C ASP A 356 -113.17 -24.20 -63.06
N GLU A 357 -113.32 -25.03 -62.02
CA GLU A 357 -112.76 -24.82 -60.69
C GLU A 357 -111.23 -24.82 -60.70
N LEU A 358 -110.58 -25.76 -61.40
CA LEU A 358 -109.12 -25.82 -61.55
C LEU A 358 -108.58 -24.62 -62.35
N LEU A 359 -109.27 -24.20 -63.41
CA LEU A 359 -108.91 -22.98 -64.14
C LEU A 359 -109.05 -21.74 -63.26
N LYS A 360 -110.10 -21.66 -62.45
CA LYS A 360 -110.30 -20.58 -61.49
C LYS A 360 -109.18 -20.56 -60.45
N TYR A 361 -108.84 -21.71 -59.87
CA TYR A 361 -107.74 -21.84 -58.90
C TYR A 361 -106.38 -21.48 -59.52
N THR A 362 -106.11 -21.92 -60.74
CA THR A 362 -104.86 -21.59 -61.45
C THR A 362 -104.76 -20.09 -61.74
N ARG A 363 -105.88 -19.44 -62.10
CA ARG A 363 -105.94 -17.98 -62.27
C ARG A 363 -105.70 -17.23 -60.96
N GLU A 364 -106.32 -17.68 -59.87
CA GLU A 364 -106.12 -17.10 -58.54
C GLU A 364 -104.65 -17.23 -58.08
N GLN A 365 -104.00 -18.36 -58.36
CA GLN A 365 -102.56 -18.56 -58.07
C GLN A 365 -101.65 -17.67 -58.92
N ILE A 366 -101.94 -17.50 -60.21
CA ILE A 366 -101.20 -16.58 -61.08
C ILE A 366 -101.34 -15.15 -60.56
N GLU A 367 -102.53 -14.72 -60.14
CA GLU A 367 -102.72 -13.37 -59.58
C GLU A 367 -101.99 -13.16 -58.25
N LEU A 368 -101.94 -14.18 -57.39
CA LEU A 368 -101.17 -14.13 -56.15
C LEU A 368 -99.66 -14.04 -56.43
N GLU A 369 -99.15 -14.81 -57.37
CA GLU A 369 -97.72 -14.78 -57.72
C GLU A 369 -97.34 -13.48 -58.42
N ARG A 370 -98.22 -12.94 -59.27
CA ARG A 370 -98.05 -11.62 -59.91
C ARG A 370 -98.01 -10.49 -58.88
N LYS A 371 -98.84 -10.55 -57.83
CA LYS A 371 -98.77 -9.59 -56.71
C LYS A 371 -97.43 -9.69 -55.96
N LYS A 372 -96.94 -10.91 -55.67
CA LYS A 372 -95.61 -11.12 -55.06
C LYS A 372 -94.46 -10.63 -55.95
N GLN A 373 -94.54 -10.90 -57.26
CA GLN A 373 -93.57 -10.42 -58.24
C GLN A 373 -93.57 -8.89 -58.33
N GLN A 374 -94.73 -8.23 -58.27
CA GLN A 374 -94.83 -6.77 -58.25
C GLN A 374 -94.18 -6.16 -57.00
N TYR A 375 -94.34 -6.79 -55.81
CA TYR A 375 -93.59 -6.39 -54.62
C TYR A 375 -92.07 -6.59 -54.79
N LEU A 376 -91.64 -7.59 -55.58
CA LEU A 376 -90.22 -7.87 -55.86
C LEU A 376 -89.62 -6.99 -56.99
N SER A 377 -90.46 -6.45 -57.89
CA SER A 377 -90.06 -5.71 -59.09
C SER A 377 -90.21 -4.19 -58.96
N PHE A 378 -90.98 -3.68 -57.99
CA PHE A 378 -91.20 -2.24 -57.80
C PHE A 378 -89.98 -1.50 -57.22
N VAL A 379 -88.92 -2.20 -56.85
CA VAL A 379 -87.66 -1.55 -56.49
C VAL A 379 -86.98 -1.14 -57.79
N PHE A 380 -86.66 0.16 -57.94
CA PHE A 380 -85.94 0.82 -59.03
C PHE A 380 -84.54 0.22 -59.30
N ASP A 381 -84.45 -1.09 -59.52
CA ASP A 381 -83.26 -1.90 -59.33
C ASP A 381 -82.23 -1.75 -60.48
N SER A 382 -82.62 -1.36 -61.70
CA SER A 382 -81.70 -1.33 -62.86
C SER A 382 -80.94 0.01 -62.99
N GLU A 383 -81.63 1.15 -62.96
CA GLU A 383 -80.96 2.47 -62.97
C GLU A 383 -80.23 2.75 -61.66
N ALA A 384 -80.77 2.29 -60.52
CA ALA A 384 -80.06 2.37 -59.25
C ALA A 384 -78.84 1.43 -59.19
N LYS A 385 -78.83 0.31 -59.94
CA LYS A 385 -77.67 -0.58 -60.04
C LYS A 385 -76.53 0.06 -60.83
N ASP A 386 -76.81 0.63 -62.00
CA ASP A 386 -75.77 1.26 -62.81
C ASP A 386 -75.16 2.51 -62.13
N LEU A 387 -75.98 3.26 -61.39
CA LEU A 387 -75.49 4.38 -60.56
C LEU A 387 -74.72 3.88 -59.33
N TYR A 388 -75.15 2.78 -58.71
CA TYR A 388 -74.45 2.16 -57.58
C TYR A 388 -73.08 1.59 -58.00
N GLU A 389 -72.97 0.90 -59.14
CA GLU A 389 -71.71 0.34 -59.64
C GLU A 389 -70.68 1.43 -59.92
N LYS A 390 -71.08 2.52 -60.59
CA LYS A 390 -70.20 3.69 -60.80
C LYS A 390 -69.76 4.33 -59.48
N GLN A 391 -70.65 4.39 -58.50
CA GLN A 391 -70.34 4.93 -57.19
C GLN A 391 -69.42 3.99 -56.37
N GLU A 392 -69.60 2.68 -56.51
CA GLU A 392 -68.78 1.63 -55.89
C GLU A 392 -67.35 1.66 -56.44
N GLU A 393 -67.17 1.88 -57.75
CA GLU A 393 -65.84 2.10 -58.36
C GLU A 393 -65.12 3.32 -57.76
N ILE A 394 -65.82 4.44 -57.59
CA ILE A 394 -65.28 5.65 -56.97
C ILE A 394 -64.90 5.38 -55.50
N TRP A 395 -65.79 4.73 -54.74
CA TRP A 395 -65.51 4.38 -53.34
C TRP A 395 -64.35 3.41 -53.19
N ASN A 396 -64.22 2.42 -54.09
CA ASN A 396 -63.09 1.48 -54.09
C ASN A 396 -61.76 2.17 -54.40
N ALA A 397 -61.75 3.09 -55.37
CA ALA A 397 -60.58 3.89 -55.70
C ALA A 397 -60.17 4.78 -54.52
N GLU A 398 -61.14 5.43 -53.86
CA GLU A 398 -60.89 6.23 -52.66
C GLU A 398 -60.40 5.38 -51.48
N GLU A 399 -60.99 4.21 -51.26
CA GLU A 399 -60.56 3.28 -50.21
C GLU A 399 -59.14 2.77 -50.47
N ALA A 400 -58.79 2.46 -51.72
CA ALA A 400 -57.44 2.06 -52.11
C ALA A 400 -56.43 3.18 -51.84
N ALA A 401 -56.75 4.43 -52.20
CA ALA A 401 -55.90 5.58 -51.91
C ALA A 401 -55.74 5.82 -50.39
N ARG A 402 -56.83 5.70 -49.62
CA ARG A 402 -56.78 5.79 -48.15
C ARG A 402 -55.95 4.67 -47.52
N LYS A 403 -56.04 3.44 -48.04
CA LYS A 403 -55.22 2.30 -47.60
C LYS A 403 -53.74 2.54 -47.85
N GLN A 404 -53.38 2.95 -49.07
CA GLN A 404 -51.99 3.29 -49.42
C GLN A 404 -51.42 4.39 -48.53
N LEU A 405 -52.17 5.49 -48.35
CA LEU A 405 -51.74 6.57 -47.46
C LEU A 405 -51.52 6.09 -46.02
N LEU A 406 -52.41 5.24 -45.52
CA LEU A 406 -52.29 4.70 -44.17
C LEU A 406 -51.09 3.74 -44.03
N GLU A 407 -50.83 2.93 -45.05
CA GLU A 407 -49.62 2.08 -45.12
C GLU A 407 -48.34 2.93 -45.10
N ASP A 408 -48.30 4.02 -45.88
CA ASP A 408 -47.16 4.94 -45.92
C ASP A 408 -46.93 5.63 -44.56
N VAL A 409 -48.01 6.08 -43.92
CA VAL A 409 -47.94 6.69 -42.58
C VAL A 409 -47.42 5.68 -41.55
N LEU A 410 -47.94 4.45 -41.55
CA LEU A 410 -47.49 3.39 -40.64
C LEU A 410 -46.03 3.02 -40.90
N ALA A 411 -45.62 2.90 -42.17
CA ALA A 411 -44.24 2.64 -42.55
C ALA A 411 -43.29 3.76 -42.07
N SER A 412 -43.68 5.02 -42.23
CA SER A 412 -42.92 6.17 -41.74
C SER A 412 -42.79 6.16 -40.22
N VAL A 413 -43.87 5.90 -39.48
CA VAL A 413 -43.83 5.82 -38.01
C VAL A 413 -42.98 4.64 -37.54
N ARG A 414 -43.08 3.47 -38.18
CA ARG A 414 -42.20 2.31 -37.89
C ARG A 414 -40.73 2.68 -38.09
N ALA A 415 -40.40 3.27 -39.24
CA ALA A 415 -39.04 3.68 -39.55
C ALA A 415 -38.50 4.69 -38.51
N GLN A 416 -39.32 5.65 -38.08
CA GLN A 416 -38.92 6.61 -37.04
C GLN A 416 -38.68 5.95 -35.68
N ILE A 417 -39.49 4.97 -35.28
CA ILE A 417 -39.30 4.23 -34.03
C ILE A 417 -38.03 3.38 -34.11
N ASP A 418 -37.86 2.63 -35.20
CA ASP A 418 -36.69 1.77 -35.40
C ASP A 418 -35.39 2.62 -35.46
N GLU A 419 -35.42 3.77 -36.12
CA GLU A 419 -34.29 4.71 -36.17
C GLU A 419 -33.96 5.28 -34.78
N LYS A 420 -34.96 5.60 -33.96
CA LYS A 420 -34.74 6.03 -32.57
C LYS A 420 -34.13 4.93 -31.72
N ILE A 421 -34.57 3.68 -31.89
CA ILE A 421 -34.01 2.52 -31.19
C ILE A 421 -32.55 2.32 -31.59
N GLU A 422 -32.24 2.35 -32.89
CA GLU A 422 -30.85 2.20 -33.36
C GLU A 422 -29.95 3.35 -32.91
N ARG A 423 -30.40 4.61 -32.99
CA ARG A 423 -29.66 5.76 -32.45
C ARG A 423 -29.38 5.61 -30.95
N ASN A 424 -30.34 5.10 -30.19
CA ASN A 424 -30.17 4.84 -28.75
C ASN A 424 -29.15 3.71 -28.51
N ARG A 425 -29.21 2.63 -29.30
CA ARG A 425 -28.23 1.53 -29.24
C ARG A 425 -26.81 1.97 -29.57
N GLU A 426 -26.64 2.77 -30.60
CA GLU A 426 -25.34 3.36 -30.96
C GLU A 426 -24.80 4.24 -29.84
N HIS A 427 -25.66 5.10 -29.26
CA HIS A 427 -25.26 5.95 -28.14
C HIS A 427 -24.85 5.12 -26.91
N ARG A 428 -25.57 4.04 -26.61
CA ARG A 428 -25.17 3.11 -25.55
C ARG A 428 -23.84 2.41 -25.82
N LYS A 429 -23.58 2.00 -27.05
CA LYS A 429 -22.28 1.39 -27.41
C LYS A 429 -21.13 2.36 -27.13
N ARG A 430 -21.28 3.64 -27.50
CA ARG A 430 -20.27 4.67 -27.20
C ARG A 430 -20.07 4.87 -25.70
N ILE A 431 -21.15 4.92 -24.92
CA ILE A 431 -21.04 5.01 -23.45
C ILE A 431 -20.35 3.77 -22.89
N LEU A 432 -20.61 2.57 -23.43
CA LEU A 432 -19.95 1.35 -22.99
C LEU A 432 -18.45 1.40 -23.29
N GLU A 433 -18.06 1.83 -24.48
CA GLU A 433 -16.65 2.03 -24.85
C GLU A 433 -15.97 3.04 -23.93
N GLU A 434 -16.58 4.20 -23.68
CA GLU A 434 -16.06 5.21 -22.74
C GLU A 434 -15.95 4.67 -21.30
N LYS A 435 -16.93 3.86 -20.86
CA LYS A 435 -16.88 3.21 -19.54
C LYS A 435 -15.74 2.20 -19.46
N ASP A 436 -15.53 1.40 -20.50
CA ASP A 436 -14.44 0.42 -20.55
C ASP A 436 -13.07 1.14 -20.51
N GLU A 437 -12.92 2.27 -21.21
CA GLU A 437 -11.72 3.11 -21.16
C GLU A 437 -11.46 3.66 -19.74
N ILE A 438 -12.50 4.15 -19.05
CA ILE A 438 -12.39 4.63 -17.67
C ILE A 438 -12.05 3.48 -16.72
N GLU A 439 -12.67 2.31 -16.87
CA GLU A 439 -12.38 1.12 -16.07
C GLU A 439 -10.95 0.60 -16.29
N GLU A 440 -10.44 0.65 -17.51
CA GLU A 440 -9.03 0.35 -17.80
C GLU A 440 -8.10 1.37 -17.14
N SER A 441 -8.43 2.66 -17.19
CA SER A 441 -7.66 3.71 -16.54
C SER A 441 -7.59 3.49 -15.02
N ILE A 442 -8.73 3.23 -14.38
CA ILE A 442 -8.83 2.89 -12.95
C ILE A 442 -7.98 1.65 -12.64
N ARG A 443 -8.05 0.59 -13.47
CA ARG A 443 -7.22 -0.61 -13.29
C ARG A 443 -5.73 -0.31 -13.36
N ARG A 444 -5.28 0.55 -14.30
CA ARG A 444 -3.88 0.98 -14.41
C ARG A 444 -3.45 1.74 -13.15
N PHE A 445 -4.28 2.65 -12.64
CA PHE A 445 -3.99 3.37 -11.38
C PHE A 445 -3.91 2.41 -10.18
N ASP A 446 -4.82 1.45 -10.07
CA ASP A 446 -4.79 0.45 -9.00
C ASP A 446 -3.52 -0.44 -9.07
N GLU A 447 -3.11 -0.82 -10.27
CA GLU A 447 -1.86 -1.55 -10.48
C GLU A 447 -0.63 -0.72 -10.10
N GLU A 448 -0.59 0.56 -10.48
CA GLU A 448 0.50 1.47 -10.13
C GLU A 448 0.59 1.70 -8.62
N ILE A 449 -0.55 1.91 -7.95
CA ILE A 449 -0.63 2.01 -6.50
C ILE A 449 -0.14 0.71 -5.83
N LYS A 450 -0.49 -0.46 -6.37
CA LYS A 450 0.01 -1.75 -5.85
C LYS A 450 1.52 -1.87 -6.01
N ARG A 451 2.08 -1.51 -7.18
CA ARG A 451 3.53 -1.54 -7.42
C ARG A 451 4.28 -0.60 -6.47
N LEU A 452 3.80 0.62 -6.29
CA LEU A 452 4.41 1.57 -5.35
C LEU A 452 4.41 1.04 -3.91
N LYS A 453 3.30 0.44 -3.46
CA LYS A 453 3.22 -0.21 -2.15
C LYS A 453 4.19 -1.40 -2.03
N GLU A 454 4.30 -2.22 -3.06
CA GLU A 454 5.24 -3.34 -3.08
C GLU A 454 6.70 -2.87 -3.04
N GLU A 455 7.05 -1.80 -3.75
CA GLU A 455 8.38 -1.18 -3.69
C GLU A 455 8.69 -0.60 -2.32
N GLU A 456 7.74 0.09 -1.68
CA GLU A 456 7.88 0.56 -0.30
C GLU A 456 8.08 -0.62 0.67
N ASP A 457 7.27 -1.67 0.55
CA ASP A 457 7.40 -2.90 1.34
C ASP A 457 8.76 -3.59 1.13
N GLN A 458 9.28 -3.59 -0.10
CA GLN A 458 10.61 -4.13 -0.39
C GLN A 458 11.70 -3.28 0.25
N LYS A 459 11.67 -1.95 0.09
CA LYS A 459 12.61 -1.02 0.73
C LYS A 459 12.60 -1.17 2.25
N THR A 460 11.42 -1.29 2.88
CA THR A 460 11.34 -1.51 4.33
C THR A 460 11.89 -2.87 4.75
N LYS A 461 11.68 -3.93 3.96
CA LYS A 461 12.27 -5.26 4.21
C LYS A 461 13.79 -5.24 4.05
N GLU A 462 14.32 -4.58 3.04
CA GLU A 462 15.76 -4.42 2.81
C GLU A 462 16.40 -3.64 3.96
N TRP A 463 15.81 -2.51 4.34
CA TRP A 463 16.26 -1.73 5.49
C TRP A 463 16.26 -2.54 6.79
N LYS A 464 15.21 -3.32 7.05
CA LYS A 464 15.15 -4.23 8.22
C LYS A 464 16.25 -5.29 8.17
N LYS A 465 16.50 -5.91 7.01
CA LYS A 465 17.57 -6.91 6.85
C LYS A 465 18.96 -6.30 7.08
N GLU A 466 19.20 -5.10 6.56
CA GLU A 466 20.46 -4.38 6.76
C GLU A 466 20.66 -4.02 8.24
N MET A 467 19.62 -3.52 8.90
CA MET A 467 19.66 -3.26 10.35
C MET A 467 19.94 -4.55 11.15
N ASP A 468 19.26 -5.65 10.83
CA ASP A 468 19.48 -6.95 11.48
C ASP A 468 20.91 -7.48 11.24
N MET A 469 21.47 -7.27 10.05
CA MET A 469 22.86 -7.60 9.73
C MET A 469 23.83 -6.79 10.58
N GLN A 470 23.62 -5.48 10.73
CA GLN A 470 24.45 -4.63 11.58
C GLN A 470 24.36 -5.03 13.06
N ILE A 471 23.15 -5.37 13.54
CA ILE A 471 22.95 -5.87 14.91
C ILE A 471 23.69 -7.22 15.09
N LYS A 472 23.59 -8.14 14.13
CA LYS A 472 24.33 -9.42 14.14
C LYS A 472 25.85 -9.20 14.17
N GLN A 473 26.38 -8.30 13.34
CA GLN A 473 27.80 -7.96 13.34
C GLN A 473 28.25 -7.37 14.70
N LYS A 474 27.48 -6.44 15.27
CA LYS A 474 27.77 -5.86 16.58
C LYS A 474 27.71 -6.92 17.69
N THR A 475 26.74 -7.82 17.66
CA THR A 475 26.62 -8.91 18.66
C THR A 475 27.75 -9.93 18.53
N LEU A 476 28.18 -10.27 17.31
CA LEU A 476 29.36 -11.12 17.07
C LEU A 476 30.63 -10.47 17.63
N LYS A 477 30.92 -9.21 17.29
CA LYS A 477 32.06 -8.46 17.85
C LYS A 477 32.04 -8.42 19.37
N ARG A 478 30.86 -8.20 19.98
CA ARG A 478 30.68 -8.26 21.44
C ARG A 478 31.00 -9.64 22.01
N LYS A 479 30.60 -10.73 21.34
CA LYS A 479 30.92 -12.10 21.76
C LYS A 479 32.42 -12.40 21.64
N GLU A 480 33.06 -11.98 20.56
CA GLU A 480 34.51 -12.14 20.35
C GLU A 480 35.31 -11.42 21.43
N LEU A 481 34.94 -10.18 21.77
CA LEU A 481 35.56 -9.42 22.85
C LEU A 481 35.41 -10.13 24.19
N LYS A 482 34.21 -10.63 24.52
CA LYS A 482 33.97 -11.41 25.75
C LYS A 482 34.81 -12.69 25.80
N LEU A 483 34.94 -13.39 24.67
CA LEU A 483 35.78 -14.60 24.59
C LEU A 483 37.26 -14.26 24.79
N LEU A 484 37.73 -13.15 24.22
CA LEU A 484 39.10 -12.68 24.40
C LEU A 484 39.37 -12.31 25.87
N GLU A 485 38.45 -11.59 26.51
CA GLU A 485 38.52 -11.28 27.93
C GLU A 485 38.56 -12.55 28.80
N GLN A 486 37.72 -13.54 28.49
CA GLN A 486 37.73 -14.83 29.19
C GLN A 486 39.07 -15.56 29.05
N LYS A 487 39.66 -15.56 27.85
CA LYS A 487 41.01 -16.13 27.63
C LYS A 487 42.07 -15.41 28.45
N ARG A 488 42.05 -14.07 28.47
CA ARG A 488 42.99 -13.28 29.29
C ARG A 488 42.85 -13.62 30.78
N ILE A 489 41.63 -13.74 31.28
CA ILE A 489 41.37 -14.14 32.68
C ILE A 489 41.88 -15.57 32.93
N GLN A 490 41.68 -16.50 32.00
CA GLN A 490 42.22 -17.87 32.12
C GLN A 490 43.76 -17.88 32.13
N ASP A 491 44.41 -17.13 31.24
CA ASP A 491 45.87 -17.00 31.19
C ASP A 491 46.43 -16.41 32.50
N GLU A 492 45.76 -15.38 33.05
CA GLU A 492 46.09 -14.79 34.34
C GLU A 492 45.92 -15.80 35.49
N LEU A 493 44.82 -16.56 35.52
CA LEU A 493 44.59 -17.61 36.50
C LEU A 493 45.58 -18.77 36.39
N GLU A 494 46.02 -19.12 35.19
CA GLU A 494 47.06 -20.13 35.00
C GLU A 494 48.44 -19.62 35.44
N ALA A 495 48.74 -18.35 35.20
CA ALA A 495 49.98 -17.73 35.67
C ALA A 495 50.02 -17.70 37.20
N THR A 496 48.93 -17.29 37.86
CA THR A 496 48.85 -17.31 39.32
C THR A 496 48.95 -18.72 39.88
N ARG A 497 48.28 -19.72 39.30
CA ARG A 497 48.44 -21.14 39.69
C ARG A 497 49.89 -21.62 39.58
N LYS A 498 50.58 -21.29 38.48
CA LYS A 498 52.00 -21.65 38.28
C LYS A 498 52.89 -20.96 39.31
N GLU A 499 52.60 -19.72 39.70
CA GLU A 499 53.29 -19.00 40.77
C GLU A 499 53.02 -19.62 42.14
N GLU A 500 51.77 -19.95 42.46
CA GLU A 500 51.39 -20.67 43.68
C GLU A 500 52.06 -22.04 43.77
N GLU A 501 52.11 -22.82 42.69
CA GLU A 501 52.83 -24.10 42.64
C GLU A 501 54.34 -23.93 42.82
N ARG A 502 54.93 -22.83 42.34
CA ARG A 502 56.34 -22.49 42.61
C ARG A 502 56.53 -22.16 44.09
N LEU A 503 55.69 -21.32 44.66
CA LEU A 503 55.73 -20.96 46.08
C LEU A 503 55.53 -22.17 46.99
N MET A 504 54.60 -23.07 46.65
CA MET A 504 54.38 -24.31 47.41
C MET A 504 55.59 -25.25 47.36
N ARG A 505 56.27 -25.35 46.20
CA ARG A 505 57.54 -26.07 46.08
C ARG A 505 58.63 -25.43 46.95
N GLU A 506 58.76 -24.10 46.89
CA GLU A 506 59.71 -23.34 47.71
C GLU A 506 59.42 -23.50 49.22
N ILE A 507 58.15 -23.44 49.65
CA ILE A 507 57.72 -23.66 51.04
C ILE A 507 58.02 -25.09 51.48
N ALA A 508 57.75 -26.09 50.64
CA ALA A 508 58.09 -27.49 50.93
C ALA A 508 59.60 -27.69 51.04
N GLU A 509 60.40 -26.96 50.26
CA GLU A 509 61.86 -26.97 50.32
C GLU A 509 62.39 -26.26 51.57
N ILE A 510 61.77 -25.15 51.98
CA ILE A 510 62.03 -24.45 53.25
C ILE A 510 61.65 -25.33 54.45
N GLN A 511 60.55 -26.07 54.40
CA GLN A 511 60.16 -27.01 55.46
C GLN A 511 61.09 -28.23 55.56
N LYS A 512 61.73 -28.64 54.45
CA LYS A 512 62.79 -29.66 54.45
C LYS A 512 64.13 -29.14 54.97
N ARG A 513 64.33 -27.81 55.04
CA ARG A 513 65.50 -27.24 55.71
C ARG A 513 65.31 -27.40 57.23
N PRO A 514 66.27 -27.99 57.96
CA PRO A 514 66.19 -28.04 59.41
C PRO A 514 66.16 -26.63 59.99
N TYR A 515 65.21 -26.39 60.90
CA TYR A 515 65.02 -25.14 61.63
C TYR A 515 66.29 -24.75 62.39
N ASN A 516 67.13 -23.91 61.79
CA ASN A 516 68.28 -23.30 62.46
C ASN A 516 67.84 -21.96 63.10
N SER A 517 67.18 -22.07 64.24
CA SER A 517 67.10 -20.96 65.20
C SER A 517 68.52 -20.67 65.71
N ARG A 518 69.18 -19.70 65.08
CA ARG A 518 70.18 -18.75 65.61
C ARG A 518 71.15 -18.33 64.51
N ARG A 519 71.05 -17.05 64.12
CA ARG A 519 72.18 -16.11 64.10
C ARG A 519 71.61 -14.68 64.03
N SER A 520 71.25 -14.18 65.20
CA SER A 520 71.39 -12.76 65.48
C SER A 520 72.89 -12.47 65.46
N CYS A 521 73.39 -11.98 64.32
CA CYS A 521 74.71 -11.38 64.23
C CYS A 521 74.54 -9.90 64.53
N ARG A 522 74.75 -9.55 65.80
CA ARG A 522 75.24 -8.23 66.18
C ARG A 522 76.58 -7.96 65.48
N SER A 523 76.78 -6.67 65.22
CA SER A 523 78.03 -5.95 64.94
C SER A 523 78.73 -6.21 63.59
N ASN A 524 78.76 -5.20 62.72
CA ASN A 524 79.84 -4.22 62.75
C ASN A 524 79.53 -2.99 61.89
N ILE A 525 79.39 -1.86 62.60
CA ILE A 525 79.72 -0.54 62.08
C ILE A 525 81.22 -0.57 61.76
N PHE A 526 81.59 -0.38 60.50
CA PHE A 526 82.92 0.10 60.16
C PHE A 526 82.77 1.29 59.22
N LEU A 527 83.20 2.43 59.74
CA LEU A 527 83.50 3.64 58.99
C LEU A 527 84.46 3.33 57.83
N ARG A 528 84.10 3.80 56.64
CA ARG A 528 84.96 4.65 55.81
C ARG A 528 84.13 5.47 54.85
#